data_AF-A0A396GS14-F1
#
_entry.id   AF-A0A396GS14-F1
#
_cell.length_a   1.000
_cell.length_b   1.000
_cell.length_c   1.000
_cell.angle_alpha   90.00
_cell.angle_beta   90.00
_cell.angle_gamma   90.00
#
_symmetry.space_group_name_H-M   'P 1'
#
loop_
_entity.id
_entity.type
_entity.pdbx_description
1 polymer ?
#
loop_
_entity_poly.entity_id
_entity_poly.type
_entity_poly.pdbx_seq_one_letter_code
_entity_poly.pdbx_strand_id
1 'polypeptide(L)'
;MSFKVWSMVCCWLGINFITPQTLFQHFECWSGETGRLKLRKGYWMIWHAVLWTIWKTRNDRIFNSIVKDHGEIVDDIKVLSWNWAITKLKSPPCLFYEWCWNPKECLLRQVG
;
A
#
# COMPACT_ATOMS: atom_id res chain seq x y z
N MET A 1 -8.18 5.46 13.96
CA MET A 1 -8.21 4.29 13.04
C MET A 1 -7.33 4.53 11.83
N SER A 2 -7.65 5.46 10.93
CA SER A 2 -6.92 5.64 9.67
C SER A 2 -5.44 6.07 9.84
N PHE A 3 -5.12 6.95 10.80
CA PHE A 3 -3.75 7.43 11.02
C PHE A 3 -2.76 6.30 11.36
N LYS A 4 -3.16 5.38 12.25
CA LYS A 4 -2.30 4.28 12.68
C LYS A 4 -2.06 3.27 11.55
N VAL A 5 -3.08 3.01 10.72
CA VAL A 5 -2.92 2.19 9.49
C VAL A 5 -1.92 2.84 8.53
N TRP A 6 -2.06 4.14 8.25
CA TRP A 6 -1.12 4.86 7.38
C TRP A 6 0.31 4.86 7.92
N SER A 7 0.49 5.12 9.22
CA SER A 7 1.80 5.04 9.86
C SER A 7 2.43 3.66 9.70
N MET A 8 1.68 2.58 9.94
CA MET A 8 2.17 1.20 9.77
C MET A 8 2.52 0.89 8.31
N VAL A 9 1.72 1.34 7.34
CA VAL A 9 2.01 1.17 5.91
C VAL A 9 3.26 1.95 5.50
N CYS A 10 3.43 3.19 5.95
CA CYS A 10 4.62 3.96 5.64
C CYS A 10 5.88 3.38 6.29
N CYS A 11 5.79 2.88 7.53
CA CYS A 11 6.86 2.11 8.16
C CYS A 11 7.21 0.85 7.34
N TRP A 12 6.21 0.11 6.87
CA TRP A 12 6.42 -1.06 6.01
C TRP A 12 7.14 -0.71 4.70
N LEU A 13 6.87 0.46 4.13
CA LEU A 13 7.50 0.92 2.88
C LEU A 13 8.84 1.64 3.08
N GLY A 14 9.26 1.87 4.32
CA GLY A 14 10.44 2.69 4.62
C GLY A 14 10.27 4.16 4.21
N ILE A 15 9.04 4.66 4.10
CA ILE A 15 8.73 6.06 3.78
C ILE A 15 8.61 6.83 5.08
N ASN A 16 9.37 7.92 5.21
CA ASN A 16 9.25 8.84 6.34
C ASN A 16 7.85 9.47 6.34
N PHE A 17 6.98 8.98 7.22
CA PHE A 17 5.62 9.46 7.34
C PHE A 17 5.59 10.84 8.00
N ILE A 18 5.57 11.89 7.19
CA ILE A 18 5.23 13.23 7.66
C ILE A 18 3.71 13.30 7.67
N THR A 19 3.12 13.54 8.84
CA THR A 19 1.66 13.64 9.00
C THR A 19 1.14 14.77 8.10
N PRO A 20 0.44 14.47 7.01
CA PRO A 20 -0.02 15.52 6.11
C PRO A 20 -1.31 16.11 6.66
N GLN A 21 -1.44 17.43 6.64
CA GLN A 21 -2.69 18.11 6.99
C GLN A 21 -3.78 17.88 5.92
N THR A 22 -3.41 17.38 4.72
CA THR A 22 -4.33 17.10 3.62
C THR A 22 -3.93 15.86 2.81
N LEU A 23 -4.91 15.18 2.19
CA LEU A 23 -4.68 14.03 1.29
C LEU A 23 -3.70 14.35 0.14
N PHE A 24 -3.69 15.59 -0.34
CA PHE A 24 -2.79 16.06 -1.40
C PHE A 24 -1.32 16.15 -0.95
N GLN A 25 -1.06 16.60 0.27
CA GLN A 25 0.29 16.57 0.84
C GLN A 25 0.78 15.13 1.07
N HIS A 26 -0.15 14.20 1.36
CA HIS A 26 0.20 12.79 1.42
C HIS A 26 0.63 12.26 0.05
N PHE A 27 -0.07 12.66 -1.02
CA PHE A 27 0.22 12.26 -2.39
C PHE A 27 1.59 12.77 -2.89
N GLU A 28 2.01 13.96 -2.48
CA GLU A 28 3.32 14.54 -2.80
C GLU A 28 4.48 13.70 -2.25
N CYS A 29 4.36 13.15 -1.04
CA CYS A 29 5.38 12.26 -0.45
C CYS A 29 5.65 11.00 -1.28
N TRP A 30 4.66 10.54 -2.06
CA TRP A 30 4.75 9.35 -2.91
C TRP A 30 5.20 9.68 -4.34
N SER A 31 5.34 10.97 -4.64
CA SER A 31 5.69 11.49 -5.97
C SER A 31 7.16 11.94 -6.07
N GLY A 32 7.87 12.04 -4.95
CA GLY A 32 9.25 12.56 -4.87
C GLY A 32 10.39 11.64 -5.32
N GLU A 33 10.14 10.35 -5.60
CA GLU A 33 11.17 9.45 -6.16
C GLU A 33 11.26 9.62 -7.69
N THR A 34 11.85 10.74 -8.08
CA THR A 34 12.15 11.18 -9.44
C THR A 34 13.18 10.26 -10.09
N GLY A 35 12.73 9.13 -10.64
CA GLY A 35 13.63 8.29 -11.44
C GLY A 35 13.06 7.02 -12.04
N ARG A 36 11.98 6.45 -11.48
CA ARG A 36 11.45 5.15 -11.96
C ARG A 36 9.92 5.14 -12.01
N LEU A 37 9.36 5.43 -13.19
CA LEU A 37 7.91 5.43 -13.46
C LEU A 37 7.18 4.18 -12.93
N LYS A 38 7.82 2.99 -13.01
CA LYS A 38 7.27 1.72 -12.51
C LYS A 38 7.12 1.71 -10.99
N LEU A 39 8.13 2.21 -10.27
CA LEU A 39 8.09 2.33 -8.82
C LEU A 39 6.99 3.30 -8.38
N ARG A 40 6.91 4.48 -9.01
CA ARG A 40 5.85 5.46 -8.73
C ARG A 40 4.45 4.88 -8.92
N LYS A 41 4.23 4.17 -10.03
CA LYS A 41 2.95 3.48 -10.29
C LYS A 41 2.65 2.41 -9.23
N GLY A 42 3.64 1.64 -8.80
CA GLY A 42 3.50 0.64 -7.73
C GLY A 42 3.11 1.26 -6.40
N TYR A 43 3.77 2.35 -6.03
CA TYR A 43 3.48 3.15 -4.84
C TYR A 43 2.08 3.75 -4.87
N TRP A 44 1.65 4.33 -6.00
CA TRP A 44 0.27 4.81 -6.14
C TRP A 44 -0.76 3.68 -6.02
N MET A 45 -0.46 2.52 -6.58
CA MET A 45 -1.33 1.35 -6.45
C MET A 45 -1.46 0.89 -4.99
N ILE A 46 -0.36 0.88 -4.22
CA ILE A 46 -0.39 0.59 -2.79
C ILE A 46 -1.24 1.63 -2.06
N TRP A 47 -1.04 2.92 -2.36
CA TRP A 47 -1.85 4.00 -1.77
C TRP A 47 -3.35 3.82 -2.04
N HIS A 48 -3.74 3.45 -3.26
CA HIS A 48 -5.13 3.13 -3.60
C HIS A 48 -5.64 1.89 -2.83
N ALA A 49 -4.80 0.87 -2.65
CA ALA A 49 -5.15 -0.30 -1.86
C ALA A 49 -5.42 0.08 -0.39
N VAL A 50 -4.65 0.99 0.20
CA VAL A 50 -4.92 1.51 1.56
C VAL A 50 -6.28 2.18 1.63
N LEU A 51 -6.58 3.11 0.73
CA LEU A 51 -7.87 3.81 0.71
C LEU A 51 -9.04 2.83 0.55
N TRP A 52 -8.90 1.89 -0.37
CA TRP A 52 -9.93 0.88 -0.62
C TRP A 52 -10.17 0.00 0.61
N THR A 53 -9.11 -0.51 1.26
CA THR A 53 -9.25 -1.37 2.44
C THR A 53 -9.81 -0.59 3.63
N ILE A 54 -9.43 0.67 3.84
CA ILE A 54 -10.03 1.52 4.88
C ILE A 54 -11.52 1.72 4.62
N TRP A 55 -11.90 2.05 3.38
CA TRP A 55 -13.30 2.22 3.02
C TRP A 55 -14.10 0.91 3.21
N LYS A 56 -13.56 -0.22 2.74
CA LYS A 56 -14.18 -1.53 2.90
C LYS A 56 -14.35 -1.91 4.38
N THR A 57 -13.31 -1.75 5.20
CA THR A 57 -13.36 -2.05 6.63
C THR A 57 -14.39 -1.20 7.36
N ARG A 58 -14.53 0.08 6.98
CA ARG A 58 -15.58 0.95 7.53
C ARG A 58 -16.98 0.47 7.16
N ASN A 59 -17.18 0.01 5.93
CA ASN A 59 -18.46 -0.55 5.50
C ASN A 59 -18.75 -1.87 6.21
N ASP A 60 -17.79 -2.78 6.30
CA ASP A 60 -17.95 -4.07 6.99
C ASP A 60 -18.30 -3.89 8.46
N ARG A 61 -17.73 -2.87 9.11
CA ARG A 61 -18.10 -2.52 10.49
C ARG A 61 -19.55 -2.06 10.62
N ILE A 62 -20.09 -1.35 9.64
CA ILE A 62 -21.46 -0.82 9.67
C ILE A 62 -22.48 -1.89 9.29
N PHE A 63 -22.23 -2.61 8.20
CA PHE A 63 -23.21 -3.52 7.59
C PHE A 63 -23.07 -4.96 8.08
N ASN A 64 -21.86 -5.38 8.43
CA ASN A 64 -21.56 -6.77 8.80
C ASN A 64 -21.13 -6.92 10.27
N SER A 65 -21.05 -5.82 11.02
CA SER A 65 -20.54 -5.77 12.41
C SER A 65 -19.15 -6.40 12.60
N ILE A 66 -18.35 -6.47 11.53
CA ILE A 66 -16.99 -7.01 11.58
C ILE A 66 -16.05 -5.92 12.10
N VAL A 67 -15.29 -6.24 13.14
CA VAL A 67 -14.27 -5.34 13.69
C VAL A 67 -12.90 -5.96 13.42
N LYS A 68 -12.06 -5.21 12.71
CA LYS A 68 -10.66 -5.56 12.47
C LYS A 68 -9.74 -4.64 13.25
N ASP A 69 -8.65 -5.20 13.76
CA ASP A 69 -7.57 -4.43 14.33
C ASP A 69 -6.71 -3.76 13.23
N HIS A 70 -5.74 -2.94 13.63
CA HIS A 70 -4.91 -2.21 12.67
C HIS A 70 -3.94 -3.15 11.93
N GLY A 71 -3.45 -4.21 12.58
CA GLY A 71 -2.61 -5.24 11.98
C GLY A 71 -3.35 -6.01 10.89
N GLU A 72 -4.55 -6.50 11.18
CA GLU A 72 -5.41 -7.17 10.19
C GLU A 72 -5.67 -6.30 8.95
N ILE A 73 -5.94 -5.01 9.14
CA ILE A 73 -6.14 -4.07 8.01
C ILE A 73 -4.86 -3.92 7.19
N VAL A 74 -3.69 -3.86 7.83
CA VAL A 74 -2.40 -3.74 7.14
C VAL A 74 -2.08 -5.02 6.37
N ASP A 75 -2.41 -6.19 6.90
CA ASP A 75 -2.21 -7.45 6.20
C ASP A 75 -3.15 -7.59 5.00
N ASP A 76 -4.41 -7.18 5.13
CA ASP A 76 -5.35 -7.06 4.00
C ASP A 76 -4.80 -6.12 2.90
N ILE A 77 -4.18 -5.00 3.29
CA ILE A 77 -3.54 -4.07 2.35
C ILE A 77 -2.36 -4.75 1.62
N LYS A 78 -1.50 -5.48 2.33
CA LYS A 78 -0.38 -6.21 1.73
C LYS A 78 -0.88 -7.25 0.72
N VAL A 79 -1.89 -8.05 1.09
CA VAL A 79 -2.48 -9.07 0.20
C VAL A 79 -3.11 -8.43 -1.03
N LEU A 80 -3.92 -7.39 -0.84
CA LEU A 80 -4.58 -6.69 -1.95
C LEU A 80 -3.58 -6.06 -2.91
N SER A 81 -2.60 -5.33 -2.37
CA SER A 81 -1.58 -4.65 -3.17
C SER A 81 -0.66 -5.63 -3.90
N TRP A 82 -0.31 -6.75 -3.29
CA TRP A 82 0.45 -7.83 -3.93
C TRP A 82 -0.32 -8.44 -5.11
N ASN A 83 -1.60 -8.76 -4.90
CA ASN A 83 -2.45 -9.28 -5.95
C ASN A 83 -2.57 -8.28 -7.12
N TRP A 84 -2.75 -6.99 -6.82
CA TRP A 84 -2.75 -5.95 -7.86
C TRP A 84 -1.39 -5.78 -8.53
N ALA A 85 -0.27 -5.97 -7.84
CA ALA A 85 1.07 -5.89 -8.42
C ALA A 85 1.26 -6.95 -9.52
N ILE A 86 0.82 -8.17 -9.26
CA ILE A 86 0.94 -9.28 -10.19
C ILE A 86 -0.07 -9.13 -11.34
N THR A 87 -1.34 -8.85 -11.01
CA THR A 87 -2.43 -8.87 -12.00
C THR A 87 -2.58 -7.58 -12.82
N LYS A 88 -2.22 -6.42 -12.26
CA LYS A 88 -2.43 -5.10 -12.91
C LYS A 88 -1.13 -4.45 -13.38
N LEU A 89 -0.05 -4.53 -12.60
CA LEU A 89 1.24 -3.93 -12.97
C LEU A 89 2.11 -4.85 -13.85
N LYS A 90 1.71 -6.11 -14.08
CA LYS A 90 2.52 -7.14 -14.75
C LYS A 90 3.94 -7.19 -14.19
N SER A 91 4.09 -6.96 -12.88
CA SER A 91 5.38 -7.07 -12.23
C SER A 91 5.86 -8.51 -12.34
N PRO A 92 7.18 -8.77 -12.44
CA PRO A 92 7.69 -10.14 -12.36
C PRO A 92 7.11 -10.84 -11.13
N PRO A 93 6.79 -12.14 -11.24
CA PRO A 93 6.27 -12.88 -10.11
C PRO A 93 7.21 -12.69 -8.91
N CYS A 94 6.64 -12.20 -7.82
CA CYS A 94 7.29 -12.12 -6.53
C CYS A 94 6.43 -12.87 -5.53
N LEU A 95 7.08 -13.64 -4.65
CA LEU A 95 6.37 -14.38 -3.62
C LEU A 95 5.80 -13.38 -2.61
N PHE A 96 4.66 -13.74 -1.99
CA PHE A 96 3.99 -12.85 -1.05
C PHE A 96 4.91 -12.41 0.11
N TYR A 97 5.76 -13.32 0.63
CA TYR A 97 6.71 -12.96 1.67
C TYR A 97 7.75 -11.92 1.22
N GLU A 98 8.19 -11.96 -0.05
CA GLU A 98 9.13 -10.99 -0.62
C GLU A 98 8.47 -9.61 -0.70
N TRP A 99 7.19 -9.58 -1.09
CA TRP A 99 6.38 -8.36 -1.10
C TRP A 99 6.20 -7.78 0.30
N CYS A 100 5.90 -8.63 1.30
CA CYS A 100 5.80 -8.20 2.69
C CYS A 100 7.13 -7.70 3.24
N TRP A 101 8.25 -8.28 2.82
CA TRP A 101 9.57 -7.88 3.27
C TRP A 101 10.04 -6.57 2.63
N ASN A 102 10.01 -6.50 1.29
CA ASN A 102 10.50 -5.34 0.56
C ASN A 102 9.78 -5.17 -0.80
N PRO A 103 8.65 -4.44 -0.83
CA PRO A 103 7.88 -4.26 -2.06
C PRO A 103 8.61 -3.38 -3.09
N LYS A 104 9.54 -2.52 -2.65
CA LYS A 104 10.37 -1.71 -3.55
C LYS A 104 11.21 -2.60 -4.47
N GLU A 105 11.90 -3.60 -3.91
CA GLU A 105 12.69 -4.55 -4.71
C GLU A 105 11.81 -5.33 -5.69
N CYS A 106 10.63 -5.80 -5.26
CA CYS A 106 9.68 -6.51 -6.11
C CYS A 106 9.20 -5.67 -7.30
N LEU A 107 8.95 -4.37 -7.09
CA LEU A 107 8.53 -3.44 -8.15
C LEU A 107 9.68 -3.09 -9.11
N LEU A 108 10.92 -3.15 -8.63
CA LEU A 108 12.12 -2.81 -9.40
C LEU A 108 12.66 -3.96 -10.25
N ARG A 109 12.24 -5.22 -10.00
CA ARG A 109 12.63 -6.35 -10.86
C ARG A 109 12.32 -6.04 -12.33
N GLN A 110 13.37 -6.10 -13.17
CA GLN A 110 13.25 -6.04 -14.62
C GLN A 110 12.90 -7.44 -15.14
N VAL A 111 11.98 -7.50 -16.10
CA VAL A 111 11.86 -8.68 -16.95
C VAL A 111 13.01 -8.56 -17.94
N GLY A 112 13.96 -9.50 -17.88
CA GLY A 112 15.02 -9.63 -18.88
C GLY A 112 14.46 -10.03 -20.23
#